data_AF-A0A971P5W8-F1
#
_entry.id   AF-A0A971P5W8-F1
#
_cell.length_a   1.000
_cell.length_b   1.000
_cell.length_c   1.000
_cell.angle_alpha   90.00
_cell.angle_beta   90.00
_cell.angle_gamma   90.00
#
_symmetry.space_group_name_H-M   'P 1'
#
loop_
_entity.id
_entity.type
_entity.pdbx_description
1 polymer ?
#
loop_
_entity_poly.entity_id
_entity_poly.type
_entity_poly.pdbx_seq_one_letter_code
_entity_poly.pdbx_strand_id
1 'polypeptide(L)'
;MNFLEDIDIERFNTEAARRDAVGLLPLVFETFGASAVTTTSFGAEDQVLTDMLAGLGNPLELLTIDTGRLPQETFDVMEQTRYLFCPYGMGRGENHFK
;
A
#
# COMPACT_ATOMS: atom_id res chain seq x y z
N MET A 1 16.20 15.40 11.09
CA MET A 1 16.22 14.04 11.65
C MET A 1 15.87 13.12 10.50
N ASN A 2 16.83 12.32 10.02
CA ASN A 2 16.63 11.48 8.84
C ASN A 2 16.01 10.18 9.32
N PHE A 3 14.68 10.05 9.19
CA PHE A 3 13.88 8.96 9.77
C PHE A 3 14.38 7.54 9.41
N LEU A 4 15.09 7.41 8.29
CA LEU A 4 15.61 6.13 7.81
C LEU A 4 16.99 5.76 8.40
N GLU A 5 17.74 6.71 8.96
CA GLU A 5 19.09 6.45 9.50
C GLU A 5 19.05 5.73 10.87
N ASP A 6 17.92 5.79 11.57
CA ASP A 6 17.74 5.19 12.91
C ASP A 6 17.10 3.80 12.87
N ILE A 7 16.80 3.25 11.68
CA ILE A 7 16.15 1.95 11.54
C ILE A 7 17.18 0.83 11.57
N ASP A 8 17.07 -0.05 12.56
CA ASP A 8 17.81 -1.32 12.61
C ASP A 8 17.17 -2.33 11.64
N ILE A 9 17.71 -2.37 10.42
CA ILE A 9 17.23 -3.23 9.33
C ILE A 9 17.34 -4.72 9.71
N GLU A 10 18.42 -5.12 10.38
CA GLU A 10 18.65 -6.53 10.73
C GLU A 10 17.64 -7.01 11.77
N ARG A 11 17.36 -6.17 12.77
CA ARG A 11 16.30 -6.43 13.74
C ARG A 11 14.93 -6.52 13.07
N PHE A 12 14.60 -5.54 12.22
CA PHE A 12 13.31 -5.52 11.52
C PHE A 12 13.10 -6.79 10.68
N ASN A 13 14.10 -7.17 9.89
CA ASN A 13 14.05 -8.38 9.06
C ASN A 13 13.88 -9.67 9.90
N THR A 14 14.56 -9.74 11.05
CA THR A 14 14.44 -10.87 11.97
C THR A 14 13.04 -10.99 12.57
N GLU A 15 12.41 -9.87 12.91
CA GLU A 15 11.03 -9.83 13.41
C GLU A 15 10.02 -10.15 12.29
N ALA A 16 10.22 -9.58 11.11
CA ALA A 16 9.38 -9.80 9.94
C ALA A 16 9.35 -11.26 9.49
N ALA A 17 10.52 -11.93 9.45
CA ALA A 17 10.66 -13.32 9.01
C ALA A 17 9.91 -14.33 9.90
N ARG A 18 9.44 -13.92 11.08
CA ARG A 18 8.67 -14.77 12.02
C ARG A 18 7.16 -14.61 11.87
N ARG A 19 6.70 -13.72 11.01
CA ARG A 19 5.27 -13.42 10.82
C ARG A 19 4.79 -13.93 9.47
N ASP A 20 3.51 -14.26 9.39
CA ASP A 20 2.83 -14.43 8.10
C ASP A 20 2.50 -13.05 7.49
N ALA A 21 1.94 -13.04 6.27
CA ALA A 21 1.64 -11.81 5.56
C ALA A 21 0.72 -10.88 6.38
N VAL A 22 -0.35 -11.43 6.96
CA VAL A 22 -1.33 -10.65 7.74
C VAL A 22 -0.68 -10.09 9.01
N GLY A 23 0.12 -10.88 9.72
CA GLY A 23 0.82 -10.44 10.92
C GLY A 23 1.95 -9.43 10.66
N LEU A 24 2.52 -9.43 9.45
CA LEU A 24 3.57 -8.50 9.06
C LEU A 24 3.06 -7.08 8.85
N LEU A 25 1.86 -6.91 8.27
CA LEU A 25 1.37 -5.56 7.91
C LEU A 25 1.25 -4.61 9.12
N PRO A 26 0.73 -5.01 10.29
CA PRO A 26 0.76 -4.17 11.49
C PRO A 26 2.18 -3.73 11.88
N LEU A 27 3.19 -4.60 11.77
CA LEU A 27 4.57 -4.28 12.10
C LEU A 27 5.11 -3.13 11.22
N VAL A 28 4.73 -3.11 9.94
CA VAL A 28 5.10 -2.03 9.02
C VAL A 28 4.51 -0.72 9.51
N PHE A 29 3.22 -0.66 9.81
CA PHE A 29 2.58 0.59 10.26
C PHE A 29 3.02 1.02 11.66
N GLU A 30 3.34 0.09 12.56
CA GLU A 30 3.92 0.38 13.88
C GLU A 30 5.33 0.99 13.75
N THR A 31 6.13 0.51 12.79
CA THR A 31 7.53 0.94 12.60
C THR A 31 7.61 2.26 11.83
N PHE A 32 6.87 2.39 10.74
CA PHE A 32 7.00 3.49 9.79
C PHE A 32 5.88 4.53 9.90
N GLY A 33 4.79 4.23 10.63
CA GLY A 33 3.68 5.15 10.87
C GLY A 33 3.10 5.73 9.58
N ALA A 34 2.84 7.04 9.59
CA ALA A 34 2.30 7.78 8.45
C ALA A 34 3.28 7.93 7.26
N SER A 35 4.53 7.46 7.38
CA SER A 35 5.48 7.43 6.27
C SER A 35 5.39 6.15 5.43
N ALA A 36 4.63 5.15 5.88
CA ALA A 36 4.34 3.96 5.07
C ALA A 36 3.25 4.27 4.04
N VAL A 37 3.55 4.02 2.77
CA VAL A 37 2.59 4.05 1.67
C VAL A 37 2.73 2.79 0.85
N THR A 38 1.62 2.30 0.29
CA THR A 38 1.62 1.09 -0.54
C THR A 38 1.60 1.50 -2.01
N THR A 39 2.53 0.97 -2.79
CA THR A 39 2.56 1.13 -4.24
C THR A 39 1.95 -0.10 -4.91
N THR A 40 1.20 0.08 -5.98
CA THR A 40 0.57 -1.01 -6.74
C THR A 40 0.70 -0.81 -8.24
N SER A 41 0.88 -1.93 -8.93
CA SER A 41 0.80 -2.09 -10.39
C SER A 41 -0.55 -2.67 -10.85
N PHE A 42 -1.46 -2.93 -9.90
CA PHE A 42 -2.74 -3.63 -10.08
C PHE A 42 -2.61 -5.09 -10.52
N GLY A 43 -1.47 -5.74 -10.19
CA GLY A 43 -1.31 -7.19 -10.31
C GLY A 43 -2.21 -7.97 -9.35
N ALA A 44 -2.33 -9.28 -9.56
CA ALA A 44 -3.19 -10.13 -8.72
C ALA A 44 -2.70 -10.18 -7.27
N GLU A 45 -1.38 -10.21 -7.06
CA GLU A 45 -0.73 -10.13 -5.75
C GLU A 45 -1.04 -8.82 -5.03
N ASP A 46 -1.11 -7.71 -5.78
CA ASP A 46 -1.43 -6.40 -5.22
C ASP A 46 -2.90 -6.31 -4.80
N GLN A 47 -3.81 -6.99 -5.51
CA GLN A 47 -5.22 -7.07 -5.11
C GLN A 47 -5.37 -7.80 -3.77
N VAL A 48 -4.63 -8.91 -3.59
CA VAL A 48 -4.61 -9.65 -2.33
C VAL A 48 -4.03 -8.79 -1.21
N LEU A 49 -2.92 -8.08 -1.46
CA LEU A 49 -2.32 -7.17 -0.49
C LEU A 49 -3.26 -6.02 -0.13
N THR A 50 -3.95 -5.44 -1.12
CA THR A 50 -4.92 -4.36 -0.94
C THR A 50 -6.08 -4.80 -0.04
N ASP A 51 -6.62 -6.01 -0.28
CA ASP A 51 -7.67 -6.60 0.56
C ASP A 51 -7.20 -6.80 2.01
N MET A 52 -5.99 -7.33 2.20
CA MET A 52 -5.39 -7.48 3.53
C MET A 52 -5.23 -6.14 4.24
N LEU A 53 -4.75 -5.11 3.55
CA LEU A 53 -4.56 -3.76 4.08
C LEU A 53 -5.89 -3.10 4.46
N ALA A 54 -6.92 -3.25 3.62
CA ALA A 54 -8.26 -2.74 3.89
C ALA A 54 -8.85 -3.34 5.18
N GLY A 55 -8.52 -4.59 5.49
CA GLY A 55 -8.94 -5.27 6.73
C GLY A 55 -8.32 -4.72 8.03
N LEU A 56 -7.24 -3.92 7.95
CA LEU A 56 -6.56 -3.38 9.15
C LEU A 56 -7.27 -2.18 9.78
N GLY A 57 -8.25 -1.58 9.09
CA GLY A 57 -9.01 -0.43 9.60
C GLY A 57 -8.24 0.90 9.61
N ASN A 58 -7.03 0.94 9.04
CA ASN A 58 -6.27 2.18 8.82
C ASN A 58 -6.68 2.84 7.49
N PRO A 59 -6.48 4.16 7.33
CA PRO A 59 -6.62 4.81 6.03
C PRO A 59 -5.71 4.14 4.99
N LEU A 60 -6.30 3.63 3.92
CA LEU A 60 -5.59 2.97 2.84
C LEU A 60 -5.06 4.03 1.85
N GLU A 61 -3.74 4.12 1.73
CA GLU A 61 -3.08 4.97 0.73
C GLU A 61 -2.38 4.09 -0.31
N LEU A 62 -2.93 4.10 -1.54
CA LEU A 62 -2.39 3.39 -2.70
C LEU A 62 -1.82 4.39 -3.71
N LEU A 63 -0.58 4.16 -4.11
CA LEU A 63 0.10 4.90 -5.18
C LEU A 63 0.34 3.97 -6.37
N THR A 64 0.25 4.49 -7.58
CA THR A 64 0.69 3.78 -8.78
C THR A 64 1.66 4.67 -9.55
N ILE A 65 2.20 4.14 -10.66
CA ILE A 65 2.99 4.92 -11.61
C ILE A 65 2.37 4.66 -12.99
N ASP A 66 1.67 5.66 -13.52
CA ASP A 66 1.19 5.62 -14.90
C ASP A 66 2.34 5.97 -15.85
N THR A 67 2.80 4.94 -16.57
CA THR A 67 3.87 5.08 -17.58
C THR A 67 3.39 5.74 -18.87
N GLY A 68 2.08 6.01 -19.00
CA GLY A 68 1.39 6.47 -20.21
C GLY A 68 1.19 5.40 -21.27
N ARG A 69 1.49 4.12 -20.96
CA ARG A 69 1.44 2.98 -21.90
C ARG A 69 0.92 1.69 -21.25
N LEU A 70 0.18 1.79 -20.16
CA LEU A 70 -0.42 0.62 -19.52
C LEU A 70 -1.54 0.03 -20.40
N PRO A 71 -1.76 -1.30 -20.36
CA PRO A 71 -2.92 -1.92 -20.99
C PRO A 71 -4.24 -1.34 -20.44
N GLN A 72 -5.30 -1.34 -21.27
CA GLN A 72 -6.63 -0.87 -20.83
C GLN A 72 -7.14 -1.69 -19.64
N GLU A 73 -6.84 -2.99 -19.63
CA GLU A 73 -7.18 -3.91 -18.56
C GLU A 73 -6.61 -3.47 -17.20
N THR A 74 -5.43 -2.85 -17.17
CA THR A 74 -4.84 -2.31 -15.94
C THR A 74 -5.63 -1.12 -15.41
N PHE A 75 -6.10 -0.23 -16.29
CA PHE A 75 -6.98 0.88 -15.90
C PHE A 75 -8.35 0.39 -15.42
N ASP A 76 -8.88 -0.67 -16.04
CA ASP A 76 -10.15 -1.26 -15.63
C ASP A 76 -10.06 -1.86 -14.22
N VAL A 77 -8.96 -2.57 -13.90
CA VAL A 77 -8.70 -3.10 -12.56
C VAL A 77 -8.44 -1.97 -11.56
N MET A 78 -7.73 -0.91 -11.95
CA MET A 78 -7.53 0.28 -11.12
C MET A 78 -8.87 0.90 -10.68
N GLU A 79 -9.79 1.09 -11.61
CA GLU A 79 -11.13 1.63 -11.31
C GLU A 79 -11.95 0.68 -10.44
N GLN A 80 -11.90 -0.63 -10.68
CA GLN A 80 -12.55 -1.62 -9.82
C GLN A 80 -11.98 -1.63 -8.40
N THR A 81 -10.65 -1.57 -8.26
CA THR A 81 -9.95 -1.50 -6.97
C THR A 81 -10.40 -0.26 -6.21
N ARG A 82 -10.43 0.90 -6.88
CA ARG A 82 -10.90 2.17 -6.30
C ARG A 82 -12.35 2.07 -5.84
N TYR A 83 -13.23 1.48 -6.65
CA TYR A 83 -14.65 1.33 -6.30
C TYR A 83 -14.87 0.46 -5.06
N LEU A 84 -14.11 -0.64 -4.94
CA LEU A 84 -14.24 -1.59 -3.83
C LEU A 84 -13.67 -1.04 -2.52
N PHE A 85 -12.50 -0.37 -2.58
CA PHE A 85 -11.74 -0.03 -1.38
C PHE A 85 -11.73 1.48 -1.06
N CYS A 86 -12.21 2.34 -1.95
CA CYS A 86 -12.32 3.79 -1.74
C CYS A 86 -13.69 4.34 -2.18
N PRO A 87 -14.81 3.88 -1.56
CA PRO A 87 -16.16 4.21 -2.01
C PRO A 87 -16.60 5.67 -1.76
N TYR A 88 -15.87 6.44 -0.93
CA TYR A 88 -16.27 7.80 -0.51
C TYR A 88 -15.15 8.82 -0.69
N GLY A 89 -14.66 9.01 -1.92
CA GLY A 89 -13.60 9.96 -2.27
C GLY A 89 -13.51 11.19 -1.35
N MET A 90 -12.58 11.14 -0.39
CA MET A 90 -12.19 12.16 0.58
C MET A 90 -10.85 11.65 1.13
N GLY A 91 -9.68 12.27 1.02
CA GLY A 91 -9.24 13.64 0.73
C GLY A 91 -7.93 13.78 1.54
N ARG A 92 -6.76 13.99 0.95
CA ARG A 92 -6.24 15.27 0.44
C ARG A 92 -5.21 15.00 -0.64
N GLY A 93 -5.36 15.68 -1.77
CA GLY A 93 -4.44 15.60 -2.88
C GLY A 93 -5.22 15.38 -4.16
N GLU A 94 -5.30 16.44 -4.95
CA GLU A 94 -5.65 16.44 -6.36
C GLU A 94 -5.28 15.12 -7.05
N ASN A 95 -6.20 14.59 -7.86
CA ASN A 95 -6.00 13.51 -8.83
C ASN A 95 -4.54 13.30 -9.24
N HIS A 96 -3.84 12.53 -8.42
CA HIS A 96 -2.51 12.06 -8.70
C HIS A 96 -2.47 10.60 -8.25
N PHE A 97 -3.34 9.80 -8.88
CA PHE A 97 -2.76 8.65 -9.59
C PHE A 97 -1.77 9.26 -10.58
N LYS A 98 -0.52 9.46 -10.13
CA LYS A 98 0.59 9.63 -11.05
C LYS A 98 0.98 8.27 -11.61
#